data_AF-A0A4U5LVQ9-F1
#
_entry.id   AF-A0A4U5LVQ9-F1
#
_cell.length_a   1.000
_cell.length_b   1.000
_cell.length_c   1.000
_cell.angle_alpha   90.00
_cell.angle_beta   90.00
_cell.angle_gamma   90.00
#
_symmetry.space_group_name_H-M   'P 1'
#
loop_
_entity.id
_entity.type
_entity.pdbx_description
1 polymer ?
#
loop_
_entity_poly.entity_id
_entity_poly.type
_entity_poly.pdbx_seq_one_letter_code
_entity_poly.pdbx_strand_id
1 'polypeptide(L)'
;MVQIIEKGEKGDDTWVVHPNAGYVLKFKNVKQNVNLIRETSDESGHKLFINVCHCNELPNVMNDLDEEECGLALLEESGSYKVPISIGEVETSTDNHGETCQKIDLVVNSTYYYKRLDIKSEFYRQVLLLIMSEAIVAKYGIKLDPTKAIQLRNRKVVGELSTQRIRKQPTAAHVVDVDPETSKECRDADDEVC
;
A
#
# COMPACT_ATOMS: atom_id res chain seq x y z
N MET A 1 -7.28 30.83 2.93
CA MET A 1 -7.64 30.19 4.22
C MET A 1 -6.58 29.13 4.48
N VAL A 2 -5.64 29.42 5.36
CA VAL A 2 -4.48 28.58 5.66
C VAL A 2 -4.90 27.55 6.69
N GLN A 3 -4.76 26.25 6.39
CA GLN A 3 -4.99 25.21 7.39
C GLN A 3 -3.73 25.08 8.25
N ILE A 4 -3.93 25.23 9.56
CA ILE A 4 -2.92 25.15 10.60
C ILE A 4 -2.51 23.68 10.73
N ILE A 5 -1.24 23.38 10.47
CA ILE A 5 -0.64 22.08 10.76
C ILE A 5 -0.33 22.07 12.26
N GLU A 6 -1.11 21.33 13.04
CA GLU A 6 -0.76 21.03 14.44
C GLU A 6 0.51 20.18 14.43
N LYS A 7 1.62 20.77 14.89
CA LYS A 7 2.86 20.05 15.13
C LYS A 7 2.66 19.12 16.33
N GLY A 8 2.41 17.85 16.05
CA GLY A 8 2.46 16.78 17.04
C GLY A 8 3.85 16.67 17.68
N GLU A 9 3.85 16.36 18.97
CA GLU A 9 5.00 16.28 19.86
C GLU A 9 6.05 15.24 19.43
N LYS A 10 7.29 15.45 19.90
CA LYS A 10 8.48 14.62 19.67
C LYS A 10 8.19 13.11 19.78
N GLY A 11 8.36 12.39 18.67
CA GLY A 11 8.68 10.95 18.71
C GLY A 11 7.83 10.00 17.88
N ASP A 12 6.79 10.43 17.16
CA ASP A 12 6.04 9.53 16.28
C ASP A 12 6.60 9.60 14.84
N ASP A 13 7.33 8.55 14.44
CA ASP A 13 7.89 8.36 13.09
C ASP A 13 6.80 7.96 12.07
N THR A 14 5.59 8.51 12.21
CA THR A 14 4.40 8.11 11.49
C THR A 14 3.76 9.32 10.82
N TRP A 15 3.45 9.23 9.54
CA TRP A 15 2.59 10.19 8.85
C TRP A 15 1.13 9.79 9.05
N VAL A 16 0.31 10.74 9.49
CA VAL A 16 -1.16 10.63 9.38
C VAL A 16 -1.52 11.17 8.00
N VAL A 17 -1.97 10.29 7.11
CA VAL A 17 -2.25 10.62 5.72
C VAL A 17 -3.75 10.69 5.51
N HIS A 18 -4.19 11.81 4.94
CA HIS A 18 -5.56 12.03 4.46
C HIS A 18 -5.57 11.82 2.94
N PRO A 19 -5.95 10.63 2.46
CA PRO A 19 -5.85 10.31 1.05
C PRO A 19 -6.89 11.07 0.22
N ASN A 20 -6.50 11.47 -0.98
CA ASN A 20 -7.39 12.08 -1.96
C ASN A 20 -8.07 11.01 -2.81
N ALA A 21 -9.33 11.23 -3.15
CA ALA A 21 -10.13 10.32 -3.95
C ALA A 21 -9.64 10.23 -5.41
N GLY A 22 -9.33 9.01 -5.87
CA GLY A 22 -9.07 8.71 -7.27
C GLY A 22 -10.26 8.05 -7.95
N TYR A 23 -10.21 6.72 -8.09
CA TYR A 23 -11.24 5.89 -8.73
C TYR A 23 -11.55 4.64 -7.92
N VAL A 24 -12.66 3.96 -8.26
CA VAL A 24 -13.09 2.75 -7.56
C VAL A 24 -13.05 1.53 -8.47
N LEU A 25 -12.48 0.44 -7.96
CA LEU A 25 -12.57 -0.89 -8.54
C LEU A 25 -13.61 -1.71 -7.80
N LYS A 26 -14.42 -2.47 -8.54
CA LYS A 26 -15.44 -3.38 -8.01
C LYS A 26 -15.11 -4.81 -8.39
N PHE A 27 -15.12 -5.70 -7.40
CA PHE A 27 -15.05 -7.14 -7.56
C PHE A 27 -16.35 -7.77 -7.06
N LYS A 28 -16.84 -8.76 -7.80
CA LYS A 28 -18.03 -9.55 -7.44
C LYS A 28 -17.61 -10.97 -7.09
N ASN A 29 -18.39 -11.65 -6.25
CA ASN A 29 -18.19 -13.06 -5.90
C ASN A 29 -16.78 -13.32 -5.32
N VAL A 30 -16.31 -12.43 -4.46
CA VAL A 30 -14.99 -12.54 -3.84
C VAL A 30 -15.01 -13.67 -2.81
N LYS A 31 -14.12 -14.66 -2.97
CA LYS A 31 -13.95 -15.75 -2.02
C LYS A 31 -13.03 -15.28 -0.89
N GLN A 32 -13.54 -15.22 0.33
CA GLN A 32 -12.77 -14.83 1.52
C GLN A 32 -12.56 -16.00 2.47
N ASN A 33 -11.49 -15.94 3.27
CA ASN A 33 -11.35 -16.80 4.43
C ASN A 33 -12.39 -16.38 5.49
N VAL A 34 -13.07 -17.37 6.06
CA VAL A 34 -14.32 -17.27 6.85
C VAL A 34 -14.24 -16.36 8.09
N ASN A 35 -13.04 -15.92 8.49
CA ASN A 35 -12.84 -15.17 9.75
C ASN A 35 -12.93 -13.64 9.63
N LEU A 36 -13.13 -13.08 8.43
CA LEU A 36 -13.13 -11.62 8.21
C LEU A 36 -14.52 -11.00 7.92
N ILE A 37 -15.58 -11.81 7.87
CA ILE A 37 -16.96 -11.32 7.62
C ILE A 37 -17.89 -11.77 8.75
N ARG A 38 -18.66 -10.84 9.32
CA ARG A 38 -19.90 -11.15 10.03
C ARG A 38 -20.90 -11.65 8.99
N GLU A 39 -21.30 -12.91 9.08
CA GLU A 39 -22.27 -13.60 8.21
C GLU A 39 -23.29 -12.63 7.58
N THR A 40 -23.14 -12.34 6.28
CA THR A 40 -24.19 -11.67 5.51
C THR A 40 -25.03 -12.76 4.85
N SER A 41 -26.32 -12.77 5.14
CA SER A 41 -27.28 -13.85 4.89
C SER A 41 -27.69 -14.08 3.43
N ASP A 42 -27.03 -13.49 2.44
CA ASP A 42 -27.52 -13.53 1.06
C ASP A 42 -26.63 -14.35 0.14
N GLU A 43 -27.28 -15.22 -0.65
CA GLU A 43 -26.70 -16.07 -1.71
C GLU A 43 -26.05 -15.26 -2.87
N SER A 44 -26.08 -13.93 -2.80
CA SER A 44 -25.38 -13.04 -3.72
C SER A 44 -23.92 -12.90 -3.28
N GLY A 45 -22.98 -13.37 -4.11
CA GLY A 45 -21.58 -13.40 -3.73
C GLY A 45 -21.02 -12.04 -3.28
N HIS A 46 -20.14 -12.06 -2.28
CA HIS A 46 -19.63 -10.86 -1.62
C HIS A 46 -19.02 -9.85 -2.61
N LYS A 47 -19.47 -8.60 -2.51
CA LYS A 47 -18.92 -7.45 -3.26
C LYS A 47 -17.79 -6.83 -2.46
N LEU A 48 -16.64 -6.69 -3.10
CA LEU A 48 -15.52 -5.90 -2.58
C LEU A 48 -15.29 -4.69 -3.47
N PHE A 49 -15.22 -3.52 -2.86
CA PHE A 49 -14.81 -2.29 -3.49
C PHE A 49 -13.40 -1.93 -3.05
N ILE A 50 -12.60 -1.42 -3.98
CA ILE A 50 -11.27 -0.90 -3.67
C ILE A 50 -11.23 0.55 -4.14
N ASN A 51 -11.14 1.45 -3.18
CA ASN A 51 -10.95 2.87 -3.45
C ASN A 51 -9.47 3.08 -3.72
N VAL A 52 -9.12 3.36 -4.98
CA VAL A 52 -7.76 3.76 -5.35
C VAL A 52 -7.65 5.25 -5.09
N CYS A 53 -6.87 5.59 -4.07
CA CYS A 53 -6.67 6.93 -3.56
C CYS A 53 -5.19 7.33 -3.70
N HIS A 54 -4.88 8.60 -3.46
CA HIS A 54 -3.51 9.08 -3.60
C HIS A 54 -3.11 10.14 -2.57
N CYS A 55 -1.81 10.21 -2.28
CA CYS A 55 -1.22 11.15 -1.32
C CYS A 55 0.21 11.53 -1.72
N ASN A 56 0.76 12.62 -1.18
CA ASN A 56 2.12 13.06 -1.51
C ASN A 56 3.19 12.45 -0.60
N GLU A 57 2.75 11.92 0.55
CA GLU A 57 3.58 11.42 1.64
C GLU A 57 4.14 10.03 1.37
N LEU A 58 3.45 9.23 0.55
CA LEU A 58 3.98 7.94 0.11
C LEU A 58 5.17 8.14 -0.82
N PRO A 59 6.23 7.30 -0.71
CA PRO A 59 7.31 7.30 -1.68
C PRO A 59 6.78 7.11 -3.11
N ASN A 60 7.34 7.84 -4.06
CA ASN A 60 7.04 7.62 -5.47
C ASN A 60 7.71 6.32 -5.96
N VAL A 61 7.31 5.83 -7.14
CA VAL A 61 8.02 4.75 -7.82
C VAL A 61 9.49 5.14 -8.02
N MET A 62 10.42 4.22 -7.73
CA MET A 62 11.85 4.51 -7.80
C MET A 62 12.30 4.81 -9.23
N ASN A 63 11.74 4.08 -10.20
CA ASN A 63 12.01 4.25 -11.62
C ASN A 63 10.71 4.63 -12.34
N ASP A 64 10.64 5.83 -12.91
CA ASP A 64 9.51 6.31 -13.72
C ASP A 64 9.59 5.73 -15.15
N LEU A 65 9.65 4.39 -15.25
CA LEU A 65 9.74 3.64 -16.52
C LEU A 65 8.52 3.91 -17.41
N ASP A 66 8.72 3.92 -18.72
CA ASP A 66 7.61 3.92 -19.68
C ASP A 66 6.95 2.53 -19.82
N GLU A 67 5.92 2.42 -20.68
CA GLU A 67 5.14 1.17 -20.79
C GLU A 67 5.98 0.01 -21.34
N GLU A 68 6.89 0.28 -22.27
CA GLU A 68 7.74 -0.73 -22.90
C GLU A 68 8.82 -1.19 -21.91
N GLU A 69 9.51 -0.24 -21.28
CA GLU A 69 10.52 -0.51 -20.25
C GLU A 69 9.93 -1.25 -19.06
N CYS A 70 8.75 -0.85 -18.60
CA CYS A 70 8.04 -1.52 -17.52
C CYS A 70 7.60 -2.94 -17.92
N GLY A 71 7.14 -3.12 -19.16
CA GLY A 71 6.81 -4.43 -19.71
C GLY A 71 8.00 -5.38 -19.73
N LEU A 72 9.16 -4.91 -20.18
CA LEU A 72 10.41 -5.68 -20.16
C LEU A 72 10.85 -6.01 -18.73
N ALA A 73 10.84 -5.03 -17.83
CA ALA A 73 11.19 -5.20 -16.44
C ALA A 73 10.34 -6.30 -15.77
N LEU A 74 9.02 -6.31 -16.02
CA LEU A 74 8.10 -7.33 -15.51
C LEU A 74 8.34 -8.73 -16.09
N LEU A 75 8.94 -8.86 -17.28
CA LEU A 75 9.26 -10.13 -17.92
C LEU A 75 10.61 -10.70 -17.50
N GLU A 76 11.65 -9.84 -17.41
CA GLU A 76 13.02 -10.26 -17.13
C GLU A 76 13.20 -10.70 -15.67
N GLU A 77 12.72 -9.90 -14.72
CA GLU A 77 12.85 -10.19 -13.30
C GLU A 77 11.57 -9.78 -12.56
N SER A 78 10.83 -10.78 -12.07
CA SER A 78 9.66 -10.56 -11.23
C SER A 78 10.05 -9.75 -9.99
N GLY A 79 9.65 -8.47 -9.95
CA GLY A 79 9.91 -7.56 -8.84
C GLY A 79 10.88 -6.41 -9.12
N SER A 80 11.39 -6.28 -10.35
CA SER A 80 12.23 -5.14 -10.77
C SER A 80 11.45 -3.80 -10.79
N TYR A 81 10.17 -3.84 -11.16
CA TYR A 81 9.26 -2.71 -11.06
C TYR A 81 8.41 -2.78 -9.79
N LYS A 82 8.65 -1.86 -8.85
CA LYS A 82 7.94 -1.80 -7.57
C LYS A 82 7.13 -0.52 -7.46
N VAL A 83 5.84 -0.68 -7.15
CA VAL A 83 4.94 0.44 -6.84
C VAL A 83 4.69 0.44 -5.33
N PRO A 84 5.16 1.46 -4.58
CA PRO A 84 4.80 1.62 -3.18
C PRO A 84 3.29 1.83 -3.04
N ILE A 85 2.64 0.95 -2.28
CA ILE A 85 1.21 1.02 -1.98
C ILE A 85 0.97 0.92 -0.48
N SER A 86 -0.05 1.62 0.01
CA SER A 86 -0.57 1.44 1.37
C SER A 86 -1.97 0.84 1.30
N ILE A 87 -2.17 -0.28 1.99
CA ILE A 87 -3.44 -1.01 2.02
C ILE A 87 -4.12 -0.75 3.36
N GLY A 88 -5.23 -0.02 3.32
CA GLY A 88 -6.10 0.22 4.48
C GLY A 88 -6.83 -1.04 4.93
N GLU A 89 -7.50 -0.95 6.08
CA GLU A 89 -8.26 -2.06 6.67
C GLU A 89 -9.49 -2.43 5.82
N VAL A 90 -9.97 -3.66 6.01
CA VAL A 90 -11.23 -4.11 5.40
C VAL A 90 -12.39 -3.53 6.21
N GLU A 91 -13.20 -2.69 5.57
CA GLU A 91 -14.30 -2.01 6.23
C GLU A 91 -15.65 -2.39 5.62
N THR A 92 -16.69 -2.43 6.44
CA THR A 92 -18.07 -2.59 5.97
C THR A 92 -18.61 -1.25 5.51
N SER A 93 -19.23 -1.23 4.33
CA SER A 93 -19.87 -0.06 3.73
C SER A 93 -21.22 -0.47 3.11
N THR A 94 -22.01 0.51 2.69
CA THR A 94 -23.25 0.29 1.94
C THR A 94 -23.06 0.69 0.49
N ASP A 95 -23.58 -0.11 -0.45
CA ASP A 95 -23.58 0.25 -1.87
C ASP A 95 -24.78 1.16 -2.23
N ASN A 96 -24.93 1.51 -3.51
CA ASN A 96 -26.02 2.37 -3.97
C ASN A 96 -27.42 1.78 -3.84
N HIS A 97 -27.52 0.47 -3.68
CA HIS A 97 -28.78 -0.24 -3.55
C HIS A 97 -29.15 -0.48 -2.08
N GLY A 98 -28.37 0.06 -1.14
CA GLY A 98 -28.57 -0.19 0.29
C GLY A 98 -27.99 -1.53 0.74
N GLU A 99 -27.29 -2.26 -0.12
CA GLU A 99 -26.75 -3.57 0.21
C GLU A 99 -25.41 -3.45 0.95
N THR A 100 -25.21 -4.32 1.92
CA THR A 100 -23.95 -4.39 2.68
C THR A 100 -22.83 -4.90 1.77
N CYS A 101 -21.72 -4.18 1.75
CA CYS A 101 -20.53 -4.53 1.00
C CYS A 101 -19.26 -4.27 1.82
N GLN A 102 -18.12 -4.71 1.31
CA GLN A 102 -16.82 -4.39 1.91
C GLN A 102 -16.05 -3.41 1.03
N LYS A 103 -15.25 -2.56 1.67
CA LYS A 103 -14.31 -1.66 1.01
C LYS A 103 -12.90 -1.81 1.57
N ILE A 104 -11.92 -1.50 0.74
CA ILE A 104 -10.51 -1.30 1.12
C ILE A 104 -10.04 0.00 0.48
N ASP A 105 -9.37 0.85 1.25
CA ASP A 105 -8.75 2.07 0.74
C ASP A 105 -7.27 1.78 0.39
N LEU A 106 -6.94 1.81 -0.90
CA LEU A 106 -5.59 1.61 -1.43
C LEU A 106 -4.98 2.96 -1.78
N VAL A 107 -3.91 3.35 -1.11
CA VAL A 107 -3.26 4.66 -1.33
C VAL A 107 -1.96 4.47 -2.11
N VAL A 108 -1.78 5.29 -3.15
CA VAL A 108 -0.53 5.41 -3.93
C VAL A 108 0.03 6.82 -3.84
N ASN A 109 1.24 7.05 -4.37
CA ASN A 109 1.78 8.40 -4.50
C ASN A 109 1.00 9.22 -5.55
N SER A 110 0.72 10.51 -5.28
CA SER A 110 -0.04 11.39 -6.19
C SER A 110 0.66 11.61 -7.53
N THR A 111 1.99 11.72 -7.55
CA THR A 111 2.74 11.87 -8.81
C THR A 111 2.56 10.64 -9.69
N TYR A 112 2.69 9.44 -9.11
CA TYR A 112 2.40 8.20 -9.82
C TYR A 112 0.94 8.15 -10.30
N TYR A 113 -0.01 8.50 -9.44
CA TYR A 113 -1.42 8.55 -9.77
C TYR A 113 -1.68 9.43 -11.01
N TYR A 114 -1.28 10.70 -10.98
CA TYR A 114 -1.58 11.62 -12.08
C TYR A 114 -0.80 11.30 -13.36
N LYS A 115 0.45 10.85 -13.26
CA LYS A 115 1.27 10.54 -14.44
C LYS A 115 0.91 9.22 -15.10
N ARG A 116 0.51 8.20 -14.34
CA ARG A 116 0.42 6.82 -14.83
C ARG A 116 -0.99 6.25 -14.76
N LEU A 117 -1.79 6.60 -13.76
CA LEU A 117 -3.11 6.00 -13.52
C LEU A 117 -4.28 6.86 -13.98
N ASP A 118 -4.20 8.18 -13.83
CA ASP A 118 -5.26 9.12 -14.19
C ASP A 118 -5.33 9.35 -15.71
N ILE A 119 -4.17 9.35 -16.35
CA ILE A 119 -4.06 9.19 -17.81
C ILE A 119 -4.73 7.87 -18.18
N LYS A 120 -5.43 7.82 -19.32
CA LYS A 120 -6.12 6.60 -19.81
C LYS A 120 -5.12 5.49 -20.26
N SER A 121 -3.99 5.33 -19.58
CA SER A 121 -3.11 4.18 -19.75
C SER A 121 -3.72 3.01 -18.99
N GLU A 122 -4.24 2.05 -19.76
CA GLU A 122 -4.74 0.79 -19.21
C GLU A 122 -3.60 -0.10 -18.71
N PHE A 123 -2.39 0.07 -19.24
CA PHE A 123 -1.22 -0.71 -18.86
C PHE A 123 -0.86 -0.54 -17.38
N TYR A 124 -0.62 0.69 -16.90
CA TYR A 124 -0.25 0.90 -15.49
C TYR A 124 -1.37 0.53 -14.52
N ARG A 125 -2.64 0.69 -14.94
CA ARG A 125 -3.79 0.23 -14.15
C ARG A 125 -3.76 -1.28 -13.99
N GLN A 126 -3.42 -2.01 -15.05
CA GLN A 126 -3.30 -3.46 -15.01
C GLN A 126 -2.10 -3.90 -14.15
N VAL A 127 -0.96 -3.21 -14.25
CA VAL A 127 0.21 -3.46 -13.40
C VAL A 127 -0.12 -3.23 -11.93
N LEU A 128 -0.75 -2.09 -11.59
CA LEU A 128 -1.21 -1.81 -10.23
C LEU A 128 -2.17 -2.90 -9.75
N LEU A 129 -3.09 -3.33 -10.61
CA LEU A 129 -4.09 -4.35 -10.28
C LEU A 129 -3.45 -5.70 -9.93
N LEU A 130 -2.37 -6.10 -10.62
CA LEU A 130 -1.60 -7.29 -10.28
C LEU A 130 -0.94 -7.14 -8.90
N ILE A 131 -0.21 -6.04 -8.70
CA ILE A 131 0.52 -5.75 -7.45
C ILE A 131 -0.43 -5.71 -6.25
N MET A 132 -1.54 -4.98 -6.36
CA MET A 132 -2.51 -4.86 -5.27
C MET A 132 -3.23 -6.18 -4.99
N SER A 133 -3.49 -7.00 -6.02
CA SER A 133 -4.15 -8.30 -5.83
C SER A 133 -3.27 -9.25 -5.04
N GLU A 134 -1.97 -9.31 -5.37
CA GLU A 134 -0.99 -10.08 -4.60
C GLU A 134 -0.87 -9.58 -3.16
N ALA A 135 -0.76 -8.26 -2.98
CA ALA A 135 -0.60 -7.67 -1.66
C ALA A 135 -1.86 -7.83 -0.78
N ILE A 136 -3.06 -7.79 -1.35
CA ILE A 136 -4.32 -8.04 -0.63
C ILE A 136 -4.46 -9.52 -0.26
N VAL A 137 -4.03 -10.44 -1.14
CA VAL A 137 -3.94 -11.86 -0.81
C VAL A 137 -2.99 -12.07 0.36
N ALA A 138 -1.81 -11.43 0.35
CA ALA A 138 -0.84 -11.55 1.42
C ALA A 138 -1.34 -10.95 2.75
N LYS A 139 -2.00 -9.78 2.72
CA LYS A 139 -2.45 -9.07 3.93
C LYS A 139 -3.70 -9.69 4.55
N TYR A 140 -4.68 -10.11 3.73
CA TYR A 140 -6.01 -10.53 4.21
C TYR A 140 -6.43 -11.94 3.76
N GLY A 141 -5.65 -12.61 2.93
CA GLY A 141 -6.04 -13.90 2.35
C GLY A 141 -7.20 -13.80 1.36
N ILE A 142 -7.53 -12.60 0.88
CA ILE A 142 -8.64 -12.35 -0.05
C ILE A 142 -8.13 -12.54 -1.47
N LYS A 143 -8.62 -13.58 -2.17
CA LYS A 143 -8.21 -13.85 -3.56
C LYS A 143 -9.00 -12.98 -4.53
N LEU A 144 -8.31 -12.06 -5.18
CA LEU A 144 -8.84 -11.22 -6.25
C LEU A 144 -8.41 -11.78 -7.61
N ASP A 145 -9.31 -11.69 -8.58
CA ASP A 145 -9.04 -12.00 -9.97
C ASP A 145 -8.87 -10.68 -10.74
N PRO A 146 -7.64 -10.29 -11.11
CA PRO A 146 -7.35 -9.09 -11.89
C PRO A 146 -8.21 -8.96 -13.15
N THR A 147 -8.58 -10.07 -13.78
CA THR A 147 -9.36 -10.03 -15.04
C THR A 147 -10.81 -9.63 -14.84
N LYS A 148 -11.30 -9.65 -13.59
CA LYS A 148 -12.69 -9.37 -13.22
C LYS A 148 -12.88 -8.03 -12.53
N ALA A 149 -11.85 -7.20 -12.46
CA ALA A 149 -11.96 -5.86 -11.90
C ALA A 149 -12.86 -4.98 -12.78
N ILE A 150 -13.85 -4.33 -12.17
CA ILE A 150 -14.74 -3.39 -12.86
C ILE A 150 -14.46 -1.99 -12.31
N GLN A 151 -13.85 -1.12 -13.11
CA GLN A 151 -13.71 0.29 -12.75
C GLN A 151 -15.05 1.02 -12.85
N LEU A 152 -15.48 1.67 -11.76
CA LEU A 152 -16.69 2.47 -11.75
C LEU A 152 -16.44 3.82 -12.43
N ARG A 153 -17.34 4.21 -13.35
CA ARG A 153 -17.18 5.46 -14.13
C ARG A 153 -17.70 6.71 -13.41
N ASN A 154 -18.79 6.57 -12.65
CA ASN A 154 -19.50 7.68 -12.03
C ASN A 154 -19.28 7.73 -10.50
N ARG A 155 -18.20 7.14 -10.01
CA ARG A 155 -17.91 7.04 -8.58
C ARG A 155 -16.41 7.02 -8.32
N LYS A 156 -15.97 7.92 -7.42
CA LYS A 156 -14.57 8.05 -6.99
C LYS A 156 -14.27 7.42 -5.63
N VAL A 157 -15.30 7.25 -4.80
CA VAL A 157 -15.20 6.63 -3.47
C VAL A 157 -16.47 5.83 -3.17
N VAL A 158 -16.32 4.69 -2.50
CA VAL A 158 -17.38 3.96 -1.80
C VAL A 158 -17.16 4.14 -0.30
N GLY A 159 -18.21 4.55 0.42
CA GLY A 159 -18.11 4.88 1.85
C GLY A 159 -17.34 6.19 2.10
N GLU A 160 -16.80 6.32 3.31
CA GLU A 160 -15.90 7.40 3.69
C GLU A 160 -14.44 6.96 3.53
N LEU A 161 -13.54 7.89 3.20
CA LEU A 161 -12.11 7.59 3.11
C LEU A 161 -11.49 7.53 4.50
N SER A 162 -10.82 6.42 4.79
CA SER A 162 -10.15 6.22 6.07
C SER A 162 -8.78 6.89 6.09
N THR A 163 -8.50 7.57 7.20
CA THR A 163 -7.17 8.15 7.45
C THR A 163 -6.19 7.00 7.72
N GLN A 164 -5.02 7.03 7.08
CA GLN A 164 -4.01 5.96 7.23
C GLN A 164 -2.80 6.46 8.00
N ARG A 165 -2.29 5.63 8.91
CA ARG A 165 -1.04 5.88 9.66
C ARG A 165 0.09 5.12 8.98
N ILE A 166 0.96 5.83 8.28
CA ILE A 166 2.07 5.26 7.50
C ILE A 166 3.38 5.52 8.23
N ARG A 167 4.11 4.45 8.56
CA ARG A 167 5.43 4.57 9.17
C ARG A 167 6.42 5.16 8.16
N LYS A 168 7.20 6.14 8.58
CA LYS A 168 8.35 6.65 7.82
C LYS A 168 9.34 5.49 7.68
N GLN A 169 9.92 5.35 6.49
CA GLN A 169 11.08 4.48 6.38
C GLN A 169 12.21 5.11 7.20
N PRO A 170 12.91 4.36 8.06
CA PRO A 170 14.05 4.91 8.79
C PRO A 170 15.06 5.44 7.78
N THR A 171 15.39 6.73 7.87
CA THR A 171 16.46 7.34 7.07
C THR A 171 17.81 6.99 7.69
N ALA A 172 18.15 5.69 7.80
CA ALA A 172 19.49 5.25 8.20
C ALA A 172 19.69 3.77 7.90
N ALA A 173 20.31 3.46 6.77
CA ALA A 173 21.32 2.40 6.74
C ALA A 173 22.68 3.10 6.66
N HIS A 174 23.06 3.81 7.71
CA HIS A 174 24.46 4.19 7.88
C HIS A 174 25.15 2.95 8.43
N VAL A 175 25.61 2.08 7.55
CA VAL A 175 26.64 1.11 7.93
C VAL A 175 27.87 1.96 8.20
N VAL A 176 28.18 2.17 9.49
CA VAL A 176 29.50 2.61 9.90
C VAL A 176 30.29 1.33 10.01
N ASP A 177 31.18 1.08 9.05
CA ASP A 177 32.20 0.06 9.22
C ASP A 177 33.01 0.44 10.46
N VAL A 178 32.95 -0.42 11.48
CA VAL A 178 33.75 -0.25 12.69
C VAL A 178 35.15 -0.76 12.34
N ASP A 179 36.09 0.15 12.10
CA ASP A 179 37.51 -0.17 11.98
C ASP A 179 37.98 -0.89 13.27
N PRO A 180 38.50 -2.13 13.18
CA PRO A 180 38.83 -2.92 14.35
C PRO A 180 40.28 -2.68 14.77
N GLU A 181 40.63 -1.48 15.23
CA GLU A 181 41.98 -1.25 15.77
C GLU A 181 42.03 -0.08 16.76
N THR A 182 41.55 -0.31 17.99
CA THR A 182 42.17 0.22 19.23
C THR A 182 41.43 -0.27 20.49
N SER A 183 41.47 -1.58 20.75
CA SER A 183 41.41 -2.06 22.14
C SER A 183 42.83 -2.06 22.70
N LYS A 184 43.14 -0.95 23.36
CA LYS A 184 44.35 -0.78 24.17
C LYS A 184 44.45 -1.88 25.22
N GLU A 185 45.69 -2.29 25.41
CA GLU A 185 46.20 -3.09 26.51
C GLU A 185 45.62 -2.66 27.86
N CYS A 186 45.01 -3.62 28.55
CA CYS A 186 45.17 -3.81 29.99
C CYS A 186 45.29 -5.33 30.18
N ARG A 187 46.52 -5.86 30.20
CA ARG A 187 46.75 -7.18 30.80
C ARG A 187 47.04 -6.92 32.26
N ASP A 188 46.04 -7.22 33.07
CA ASP A 188 46.21 -7.49 34.49
C ASP A 188 47.28 -8.58 34.62
N ALA A 189 48.32 -8.27 35.39
CA ALA A 189 49.32 -9.24 35.79
C ALA A 189 48.83 -9.89 37.08
N ASP A 190 48.50 -11.17 37.01
CA ASP A 190 48.54 -12.09 38.15
C ASP A 190 48.81 -13.53 37.63
N ASP A 191 49.59 -14.27 38.44
CA ASP A 191 49.95 -15.70 38.38
C ASP A 191 51.11 -16.11 37.43
N GLU A 192 52.17 -16.86 37.80
CA GLU A 192 52.40 -17.77 38.92
C GLU A 192 53.88 -18.31 38.96
N VAL A 193 54.31 -18.79 40.14
CA VAL A 193 55.37 -19.82 40.45
C VAL A 193 56.88 -19.55 40.27
N CYS A 194 57.58 -19.37 41.40
CA CYS A 194 58.57 -20.32 41.97
C CYS A 194 58.86 -20.00 43.44
#